data_AF-A0A7L4PNZ2-F1
#
_entry.id   AF-A0A7L4PNZ2-F1
#
_cell.length_a   1.000
_cell.length_b   1.000
_cell.length_c   1.000
_cell.angle_alpha   90.00
_cell.angle_beta   90.00
_cell.angle_gamma   90.00
#
_symmetry.space_group_name_H-M   'P 1'
#
loop_
_entity.id
_entity.type
_entity.pdbx_description
1 polymer ?
#
loop_
_entity_poly.entity_id
_entity_poly.type
_entity_poly.pdbx_seq_one_letter_code
_entity_poly.pdbx_strand_id
1 'polypeptide(L)' 'VSAKPDAFFGDPTRPIGGHILGHSSTIRLYLRKGKGGQRIARLVDSPNLPEGEAIFFVTENGIEDK' A
#
# COMPACT_ATOMS: atom_id res chain seq x y z
N VAL A 1 4.60 5.28 29.21
CA VAL A 1 4.05 4.19 28.39
C VAL A 1 4.31 4.55 26.92
N SER A 2 4.96 3.70 26.13
CA SER A 2 5.15 3.97 24.70
C SER A 2 3.90 3.53 23.96
N ALA A 3 3.22 4.45 23.26
CA ALA A 3 1.88 4.24 22.73
C ALA A 3 1.83 3.39 21.45
N LYS A 4 2.96 3.12 20.78
CA LYS A 4 3.00 2.43 19.47
C LYS A 4 4.28 1.59 19.28
N PRO A 5 4.33 0.35 19.78
CA PRO A 5 5.48 -0.54 19.60
C PRO A 5 5.72 -0.94 18.13
N ASP A 6 4.71 -0.92 17.26
CA ASP A 6 4.85 -1.28 15.83
C ASP A 6 5.75 -0.32 15.03
N ALA A 7 5.97 0.90 15.54
CA ALA A 7 6.93 1.84 14.93
C ALA A 7 8.36 1.29 14.95
N PHE A 8 8.65 0.29 15.79
CA PHE A 8 9.95 -0.37 15.91
C PHE A 8 10.04 -1.67 15.09
N PHE A 9 8.91 -2.24 14.65
CA PHE A 9 8.84 -3.54 13.98
C PHE A 9 7.84 -3.49 12.81
N GLY A 10 8.30 -3.11 11.62
CA GLY A 10 7.50 -3.06 10.40
C GLY A 10 7.72 -1.79 9.60
N ASP A 11 6.90 -1.60 8.57
CA ASP A 11 6.87 -0.33 7.84
C ASP A 11 6.19 0.73 8.73
N PRO A 12 6.91 1.77 9.18
CA PRO A 12 6.36 2.74 10.10
C PRO A 12 5.39 3.73 9.42
N THR A 13 5.28 3.67 8.09
CA THR A 13 4.49 4.63 7.32
C THR A 13 2.99 4.35 7.47
N ARG A 14 2.23 5.43 7.61
CA ARG A 14 0.76 5.42 7.64
C ARG A 14 0.24 6.54 6.74
N PRO A 15 -0.90 6.37 6.07
CA PRO A 15 -1.48 7.44 5.28
C PRO A 15 -1.84 8.64 6.17
N ILE A 16 -1.67 9.84 5.63
CA ILE A 16 -2.13 11.08 6.25
C ILE A 16 -3.66 11.22 6.11
N GLY A 17 -4.26 12.23 6.76
CA GLY A 17 -5.70 12.53 6.61
C GLY A 17 -6.63 11.78 7.57
N GLY A 18 -6.12 10.80 8.32
CA GLY A 18 -6.84 10.14 9.41
C GLY A 18 -8.17 9.51 8.99
N HIS A 19 -9.17 9.56 9.87
CA HIS A 19 -10.47 8.93 9.63
C HIS A 19 -11.27 9.56 8.49
N ILE A 20 -11.13 10.87 8.26
CA ILE A 20 -11.87 11.55 7.19
C ILE A 20 -11.47 10.95 5.84
N LEU A 21 -10.16 10.91 5.54
CA LEU A 21 -9.67 10.32 4.29
C LEU A 21 -9.88 8.81 4.24
N GLY A 22 -9.77 8.13 5.39
CA GLY A 22 -10.02 6.70 5.50
C GLY A 22 -11.47 6.32 5.15
N HIS A 23 -12.46 7.11 5.56
CA HIS A 23 -13.86 6.84 5.30
C HIS A 23 -14.31 7.26 3.90
N SER A 24 -13.78 8.37 3.38
CA SER A 24 -14.19 8.88 2.05
C SER A 24 -13.62 8.07 0.88
N SER A 25 -12.56 7.28 1.11
CA SER A 25 -11.87 6.53 0.06
C SER A 25 -12.48 5.13 -0.06
N THR A 26 -13.08 4.81 -1.21
CA THR A 26 -13.72 3.50 -1.43
C THR A 26 -12.71 2.36 -1.63
N ILE A 27 -11.57 2.64 -2.25
CA ILE A 27 -10.51 1.65 -2.51
C ILE A 27 -9.18 2.28 -2.13
N ARG A 28 -8.36 1.56 -1.35
CA ARG A 28 -7.06 2.05 -0.90
C ARG A 28 -5.96 1.04 -1.23
N LEU A 29 -4.95 1.50 -1.98
CA LEU A 29 -3.79 0.71 -2.36
C LEU A 29 -2.55 1.20 -1.62
N TYR A 30 -1.82 0.26 -1.02
CA TYR A 30 -0.50 0.50 -0.45
C TYR A 30 0.58 0.07 -1.43
N LEU A 31 1.37 1.04 -1.90
CA LEU A 31 2.42 0.81 -2.87
C LEU A 31 3.79 0.72 -2.18
N ARG A 32 4.51 -0.38 -2.40
CA ARG A 32 5.87 -0.57 -1.89
C ARG A 32 6.85 -0.99 -2.97
N LYS A 33 8.13 -0.66 -2.78
CA LYS A 33 9.21 -1.11 -3.67
C LYS A 33 9.57 -2.57 -3.36
N GLY A 34 9.63 -3.39 -4.41
CA GLY A 34 10.17 -4.75 -4.36
C GLY A 34 11.65 -4.79 -4.76
N LYS A 35 12.18 -6.01 -4.99
CA LYS A 35 13.53 -6.21 -5.52
C LYS A 35 13.52 -6.14 -7.06
N GLY A 36 14.67 -5.83 -7.67
CA GLY A 36 14.84 -5.93 -9.13
C GLY A 36 13.88 -5.04 -9.94
N GLY A 37 13.55 -3.85 -9.44
CA GLY A 37 12.66 -2.91 -10.14
C GLY A 37 11.16 -3.14 -9.91
N GLN A 38 10.77 -4.24 -9.27
CA GLN A 38 9.37 -4.53 -8.95
C GLN A 38 8.73 -3.45 -8.06
N ARG A 39 7.44 -3.28 -8.24
CA ARG A 39 6.52 -2.55 -7.36
C ARG A 39 5.40 -3.49 -6.97
N ILE A 40 4.93 -3.34 -5.74
CA ILE A 40 3.90 -4.20 -5.18
C ILE A 40 2.77 -3.28 -4.72
N ALA A 41 1.58 -3.48 -5.29
CA ALA A 41 0.35 -2.84 -4.87
C ALA A 41 -0.41 -3.81 -3.97
N ARG A 42 -0.54 -3.51 -2.68
CA ARG A 42 -1.39 -4.24 -1.76
C ARG A 42 -2.73 -3.52 -1.64
N LEU A 43 -3.83 -4.25 -1.83
CA LEU A 43 -5.15 -3.75 -1.49
C LEU A 43 -5.33 -3.76 0.02
N VAL A 44 -5.50 -2.56 0.60
CA VAL A 44 -5.66 -2.35 2.05
C VAL A 44 -7.13 -2.24 2.42
N ASP A 45 -7.97 -1.76 1.51
CA ASP A 45 -9.38 -1.52 1.76
C ASP A 45 -10.18 -1.59 0.47
N SER A 46 -11.31 -2.29 0.52
CA SER A 46 -12.30 -2.40 -0.56
C SER A 46 -13.62 -2.93 -0.01
N PRO A 47 -14.77 -2.47 -0.51
CA PRO A 47 -16.08 -3.00 -0.11
C PRO A 47 -16.36 -4.42 -0.65
N ASN A 48 -15.70 -4.84 -1.73
CA ASN A 48 -16.11 -6.02 -2.49
C ASN A 48 -14.94 -6.90 -2.99
N LEU A 49 -13.69 -6.52 -2.74
CA LEU A 49 -12.52 -7.29 -3.14
C LEU A 49 -11.79 -7.79 -1.89
N PRO A 50 -11.30 -9.04 -1.88
CA PRO A 50 -10.48 -9.54 -0.79
C PRO A 50 -9.12 -8.82 -0.78
N GLU A 51 -8.50 -8.73 0.41
CA GLU A 51 -7.11 -8.28 0.51
C GLU A 51 -6.20 -9.12 -0.39
N GLY A 52 -5.30 -8.44 -1.10
CA GLY A 52 -4.43 -9.09 -2.08
C GLY A 52 -3.27 -8.19 -2.50
N GLU A 53 -2.27 -8.78 -3.14
CA GLU A 53 -1.13 -8.06 -3.72
C GLU A 53 -1.04 -8.31 -5.23
N ALA A 54 -0.72 -7.26 -5.98
CA ALA A 54 -0.34 -7.34 -7.38
C ALA A 54 1.09 -6.82 -7.54
N ILE A 55 1.90 -7.53 -8.34
CA ILE A 55 3.26 -7.13 -8.68
C ILE A 55 3.24 -6.50 -10.07
N PHE A 56 3.90 -5.36 -10.21
CA PHE A 56 4.05 -4.66 -11.49
C PHE A 56 5.45 -4.04 -11.59
N PHE A 57 5.82 -3.61 -12.78
CA PHE A 57 7.10 -2.96 -13.06
C PHE A 57 6.85 -1.55 -13.60
N VAL A 58 7.79 -0.64 -13.31
CA VAL A 58 7.79 0.71 -13.88
C VAL A 58 8.96 0.79 -14.86
N THR A 59 8.66 0.84 -16.14
CA THR A 59 9.62 0.90 -17.26
C THR A 59 9.53 2.26 -17.96
N GLU A 60 10.34 2.47 -19.01
CA GLU A 60 10.28 3.69 -19.83
C GLU A 60 8.93 3.87 -20.53
N ASN A 61 8.19 2.77 -20.74
CA ASN A 61 6.87 2.77 -21.35
C ASN A 61 5.72 2.93 -20.33
N GLY A 62 6.03 2.94 -19.03
CA GLY A 62 5.02 3.06 -17.97
C GLY A 62 4.89 1.81 -17.09
N ILE A 63 3.65 1.42 -16.77
CA ILE A 63 3.34 0.26 -15.89
C ILE A 63 3.14 -0.99 -16.75
N GLU A 64 3.91 -2.03 -16.46
CA GLU A 64 3.89 -3.31 -17.20
C GLU A 64 3.92 -4.51 -16.24
N ASP A 65 3.33 -5.64 -16.64
CA ASP A 65 3.20 -6.84 -15.79
C ASP A 65 4.42 -7.77 -15.82
N LYS A 66 5.25 -7.65 -16.86
CA LYS A 66 6.41 -8.51 -17.23
C LYS A 66 6.09 -9.96 -17.61
#